data_AF-A0A6B0SLQ5-F1
#
_entry.id   AF-A0A6B0SLQ5-F1
#
_cell.length_a   1.000
_cell.length_b   1.000
_cell.length_c   1.000
_cell.angle_alpha   90.00
_cell.angle_beta   90.00
_cell.angle_gamma   90.00
#
_symmetry.space_group_name_H-M   'P 1'
#
loop_
_entity.id
_entity.type
_entity.pdbx_description
1 polymer ?
#
loop_
_entity_poly.entity_id
_entity_poly.type
_entity_poly.pdbx_seq_one_letter_code
_entity_poly.pdbx_strand_id
1 'polypeptide(L)'
;MTAYDTEPQSDLDGGKAALVDALRDALGENLRDVWVLDQRTQEPLYVRTDVADRIEDVDVEKHIDNERYGFVTRQTYNLLHYSEFRYTHRGFDTWELFRTFVAADGQQVGVLVGVDSDGTNYDFGALTDTIHDLGDEYGIAAFQPIPPEDR
;
A
#
# COMPACT_ATOMS: atom_id res chain seq x y z
N MET A 1 0.07 -1.65 -27.13
CA MET A 1 -0.14 -2.75 -26.17
C MET A 1 1.25 -3.18 -25.75
N THR A 2 1.83 -2.41 -24.83
CA THR A 2 3.18 -2.61 -24.33
C THR A 2 3.00 -3.47 -23.10
N ALA A 3 3.44 -4.72 -23.16
CA ALA A 3 3.49 -5.56 -21.97
C ALA A 3 4.49 -4.90 -21.02
N TYR A 4 4.00 -4.32 -19.93
CA TYR A 4 4.85 -3.85 -18.85
C TYR A 4 5.40 -5.11 -18.19
N ASP A 5 6.67 -5.41 -18.44
CA ASP A 5 7.40 -6.38 -17.64
C ASP A 5 7.25 -5.95 -16.17
N THR A 6 7.00 -6.92 -15.32
CA THR A 6 6.70 -6.76 -13.91
C THR A 6 7.81 -7.50 -13.17
N GLU A 7 8.46 -6.88 -12.18
CA GLU A 7 9.38 -7.64 -11.32
C GLU A 7 8.60 -8.76 -10.61
N PRO A 8 9.16 -9.98 -10.56
CA PRO A 8 8.37 -11.16 -10.35
C PRO A 8 7.78 -11.18 -8.92
N GLN A 9 6.45 -11.26 -8.90
CA GLN A 9 5.58 -11.65 -7.77
C GLN A 9 5.94 -13.02 -7.16
N SER A 10 7.02 -13.69 -7.61
CA SER A 10 7.28 -15.12 -7.41
C SER A 10 7.57 -15.52 -5.98
N ASP A 11 7.86 -14.55 -5.10
CA ASP A 11 8.24 -14.80 -3.71
C ASP A 11 7.15 -14.37 -2.72
N LEU A 12 6.03 -13.79 -3.20
CA LEU A 12 4.89 -13.49 -2.34
C LEU A 12 4.03 -14.74 -2.11
N ASP A 13 3.79 -15.07 -0.83
CA ASP A 13 2.86 -16.12 -0.45
C ASP A 13 1.64 -15.56 0.33
N GLY A 14 0.60 -16.39 0.38
CA GLY A 14 -0.60 -16.15 1.19
C GLY A 14 -1.22 -14.76 0.99
N GLY A 15 -1.32 -14.01 2.10
CA GLY A 15 -2.05 -12.74 2.15
C GLY A 15 -1.42 -11.62 1.30
N LYS A 16 -0.09 -11.56 1.19
CA LYS A 16 0.58 -10.51 0.39
C LYS A 16 0.31 -10.71 -1.10
N ALA A 17 0.33 -11.95 -1.57
CA ALA A 17 -0.04 -12.27 -2.95
C ALA A 17 -1.49 -11.88 -3.23
N ALA A 18 -2.42 -12.28 -2.35
CA ALA A 18 -3.85 -11.94 -2.48
C ALA A 18 -4.10 -10.42 -2.46
N LEU A 19 -3.34 -9.66 -1.65
CA LEU A 19 -3.41 -8.20 -1.62
C LEU A 19 -2.99 -7.58 -2.96
N VAL A 20 -1.86 -8.00 -3.52
CA VAL A 20 -1.40 -7.50 -4.82
C VAL A 20 -2.38 -7.85 -5.93
N ASP A 21 -2.91 -9.08 -5.94
CA ASP A 21 -3.87 -9.53 -6.94
C ASP A 21 -5.17 -8.72 -6.88
N ALA A 22 -5.73 -8.52 -5.69
CA ALA A 22 -6.94 -7.72 -5.53
C ALA A 22 -6.75 -6.25 -5.96
N LEU A 23 -5.58 -5.67 -5.67
CA LEU A 23 -5.26 -4.31 -6.10
C LEU A 23 -5.10 -4.21 -7.62
N ARG A 24 -4.49 -5.22 -8.26
CA ARG A 24 -4.38 -5.29 -9.72
C ARG A 24 -5.74 -5.47 -10.38
N ASP A 25 -6.62 -6.30 -9.83
CA ASP A 25 -7.97 -6.48 -10.35
C ASP A 25 -8.77 -5.17 -10.29
N ALA A 26 -8.59 -4.38 -9.23
CA ALA A 26 -9.30 -3.12 -9.05
C ALA A 26 -8.70 -1.94 -9.85
N LEU A 27 -7.38 -1.88 -9.99
CA LEU A 27 -6.66 -0.72 -10.54
C LEU A 27 -6.09 -0.96 -11.95
N GLY A 28 -6.03 -2.22 -12.39
CA GLY A 28 -5.52 -2.61 -13.70
C GLY A 28 -4.10 -2.13 -13.95
N GLU A 29 -3.86 -1.65 -15.17
CA GLU A 29 -2.56 -1.15 -15.62
C GLU A 29 -2.10 0.11 -14.87
N ASN A 30 -3.02 0.83 -14.21
CA ASN A 30 -2.71 2.03 -13.46
C ASN A 30 -2.07 1.75 -12.10
N LEU A 31 -2.05 0.50 -11.63
CA LEU A 31 -1.29 0.14 -10.41
C LEU A 31 0.21 0.30 -10.66
N ARG A 32 0.84 1.17 -9.87
CA ARG A 32 2.27 1.51 -9.98
C ARG A 32 3.13 0.73 -9.01
N ASP A 33 2.73 0.75 -7.74
CA ASP A 33 3.46 0.09 -6.67
C ASP A 33 2.52 -0.24 -5.48
N VAL A 34 2.93 -1.22 -4.69
CA VAL A 34 2.28 -1.63 -3.44
C VAL A 34 3.36 -1.85 -2.41
N TRP A 35 3.20 -1.20 -1.25
CA TRP A 35 4.10 -1.36 -0.12
C TRP A 35 3.31 -1.70 1.14
N VAL A 36 3.88 -2.56 1.97
CA VAL A 36 3.46 -2.75 3.35
C VAL A 36 4.50 -2.19 4.29
N LEU A 37 4.05 -1.62 5.41
CA LEU A 37 4.94 -1.07 6.43
C LEU A 37 4.33 -1.21 7.83
N ASP A 38 5.20 -1.26 8.82
CA ASP A 38 4.84 -1.09 10.24
C ASP A 38 5.44 0.22 10.77
N GLN A 39 5.78 0.29 12.06
CA GLN A 39 6.41 1.49 12.64
C GLN A 39 7.91 1.62 12.33
N ARG A 40 8.57 0.58 11.81
CA ARG A 40 10.04 0.48 11.69
C ARG A 40 10.55 -0.12 10.38
N THR A 41 9.77 -0.98 9.74
CA THR A 41 10.12 -1.79 8.58
C THR A 41 9.13 -1.55 7.45
N GLN A 42 9.60 -1.67 6.20
CA GLN A 42 8.77 -1.60 5.00
C GLN A 42 9.21 -2.66 4.01
N GLU A 43 8.28 -3.09 3.16
CA GLU A 43 8.51 -4.07 2.11
C GLU A 43 7.72 -3.69 0.86
N PRO A 44 8.38 -3.57 -0.30
CA PRO A 44 7.69 -3.51 -1.57
C PRO A 44 7.12 -4.89 -1.88
N LEU A 45 5.82 -4.95 -2.16
CA LEU A 45 5.14 -6.16 -2.63
C LEU A 45 5.02 -6.17 -4.16
N TYR A 46 4.91 -5.00 -4.75
CA TYR A 46 4.82 -4.82 -6.18
C TYR A 46 5.42 -3.47 -6.56
N VAL A 47 6.23 -3.45 -7.60
CA VAL A 47 6.71 -2.22 -8.25
C VAL A 47 6.70 -2.49 -9.75
N ARG A 48 6.00 -1.65 -10.51
CA ARG A 48 5.99 -1.71 -11.97
C ARG A 48 7.37 -1.28 -12.50
N THR A 49 7.87 -1.91 -13.56
CA THR A 49 9.26 -1.70 -14.00
C THR A 49 9.62 -0.24 -14.32
N ASP A 50 8.73 0.52 -14.95
CA ASP A 50 8.99 1.96 -15.22
C ASP A 50 9.02 2.81 -13.95
N VAL A 51 8.42 2.34 -12.86
CA VAL A 51 8.48 2.96 -11.54
C VAL A 51 9.78 2.57 -10.87
N ALA A 52 10.16 1.29 -10.91
CA ALA A 52 11.43 0.78 -10.37
C ALA A 52 12.61 1.61 -10.91
N ASP A 53 12.67 1.82 -12.22
CA ASP A 53 13.71 2.63 -12.88
C ASP A 53 13.75 4.08 -12.38
N ARG A 54 12.59 4.67 -12.04
CA ARG A 54 12.49 6.07 -11.62
C ARG A 54 12.79 6.26 -10.13
N ILE A 55 12.48 5.27 -9.30
CA ILE A 55 12.65 5.39 -7.86
C ILE A 55 14.11 5.20 -7.42
N GLU A 56 14.99 4.70 -8.30
CA GLU A 56 16.44 4.68 -8.06
C GLU A 56 17.01 6.08 -7.81
N ASP A 57 16.39 7.11 -8.40
CA ASP A 57 16.84 8.51 -8.30
C ASP A 57 16.24 9.26 -7.09
N VAL A 58 15.41 8.62 -6.26
CA VAL A 58 14.74 9.27 -5.12
C VAL A 58 14.92 8.52 -3.81
N ASP A 59 14.79 9.25 -2.70
CA ASP A 59 14.89 8.67 -1.36
C ASP A 59 13.54 8.06 -0.94
N VAL A 60 13.29 6.84 -1.42
CA VAL A 60 12.06 6.07 -1.14
C VAL A 60 11.88 5.80 0.35
N GLU A 61 12.98 5.55 1.07
CA GLU A 61 12.96 5.34 2.52
C GLU A 61 12.42 6.58 3.24
N LYS A 62 12.96 7.77 2.96
CA LYS A 62 12.44 9.01 3.54
C LYS A 62 11.00 9.31 3.13
N HIS A 63 10.61 8.96 1.91
CA HIS A 63 9.22 9.10 1.47
C HIS A 63 8.29 8.23 2.32
N ILE A 64 8.62 6.95 2.51
CA ILE A 64 7.81 6.02 3.31
C ILE A 64 7.86 6.37 4.80
N ASP A 65 8.98 6.87 5.32
CA ASP A 65 9.06 7.37 6.70
C ASP A 65 8.09 8.53 6.96
N ASN A 66 7.91 9.42 5.99
CA ASN A 66 6.87 10.45 6.09
C ASN A 66 5.46 9.82 6.15
N GLU A 67 5.25 8.70 5.45
CA GLU A 67 3.99 7.96 5.50
C GLU A 67 3.79 7.19 6.82
N ARG A 68 4.86 6.75 7.49
CA ARG A 68 4.79 6.17 8.86
C ARG A 68 4.21 7.14 9.87
N TYR A 69 4.34 8.45 9.68
CA TYR A 69 3.69 9.41 10.57
C TYR A 69 2.14 9.26 10.56
N GLY A 70 1.60 8.61 9.53
CA GLY A 70 0.20 8.21 9.43
C GLY A 70 -0.32 7.34 10.59
N PHE A 71 0.54 6.52 11.22
CA PHE A 71 0.15 5.73 12.39
C PHE A 71 -0.27 6.63 13.56
N VAL A 72 0.48 7.71 13.80
CA VAL A 72 0.22 8.69 14.87
C VAL A 72 -1.00 9.54 14.54
N THR A 73 -1.11 10.02 13.29
CA THR A 73 -2.23 10.87 12.91
C THR A 73 -3.55 10.11 12.90
N ARG A 74 -3.58 8.84 12.48
CA ARG A 74 -4.78 8.00 12.57
C ARG A 74 -5.30 7.89 14.01
N GLN A 75 -4.43 7.55 14.96
CA GLN A 75 -4.80 7.48 16.38
C GLN A 75 -5.35 8.82 16.88
N THR A 76 -4.71 9.92 16.47
CA THR A 76 -5.16 11.28 16.83
C THR A 76 -6.55 11.57 16.26
N TYR A 77 -6.80 11.33 14.97
CA TYR A 77 -8.11 11.58 14.36
C TYR A 77 -9.23 10.73 14.97
N ASN A 78 -8.95 9.47 15.28
CA ASN A 78 -9.92 8.58 15.93
C ASN A 78 -10.33 9.06 17.33
N LEU A 79 -9.52 9.90 17.99
CA LEU A 79 -9.87 10.55 19.26
C LEU A 79 -10.58 11.89 19.08
N LEU A 80 -10.49 12.50 17.91
CA LEU A 80 -10.99 13.85 17.63
C LEU A 80 -12.32 13.88 16.87
N HIS A 81 -12.77 12.74 16.35
CA HIS A 81 -13.97 12.66 15.53
C HIS A 81 -14.88 11.48 15.93
N TYR A 82 -16.18 11.61 15.66
CA TYR A 82 -17.18 10.58 15.93
C TYR A 82 -17.19 9.45 14.88
N SER A 83 -16.32 9.54 13.88
CA SER A 83 -16.18 8.56 12.80
C SER A 83 -14.75 8.06 12.73
N GLU A 84 -14.57 6.90 12.12
CA GLU A 84 -13.25 6.32 11.95
C GLU A 84 -12.47 7.00 10.80
N PHE A 85 -11.19 7.24 11.04
CA PHE A 85 -10.24 7.61 10.00
C PHE A 85 -9.82 6.37 9.22
N ARG A 86 -10.36 6.22 8.00
CA ARG A 86 -10.20 5.02 7.19
C ARG A 86 -8.96 5.04 6.31
N TYR A 87 -8.77 6.10 5.52
CA TYR A 87 -7.68 6.18 4.55
C TYR A 87 -7.28 7.62 4.25
N THR A 88 -6.18 7.78 3.53
CA THR A 88 -5.76 9.04 2.90
C THR A 88 -5.48 8.84 1.42
N HIS A 89 -5.71 9.89 0.64
CA HIS A 89 -5.32 10.00 -0.75
C HIS A 89 -4.57 11.31 -0.95
N ARG A 90 -3.47 11.27 -1.72
CA ARG A 90 -2.68 12.46 -2.07
C ARG A 90 -2.36 12.44 -3.56
N GLY A 91 -2.69 13.52 -4.25
CA GLY A 91 -2.33 13.71 -5.65
C GLY A 91 -0.94 14.31 -5.81
N PHE A 92 -0.14 13.70 -6.67
CA PHE A 92 1.04 14.27 -7.31
C PHE A 92 0.68 14.68 -8.75
N ASP A 93 1.61 15.33 -9.44
CA ASP A 93 1.40 15.82 -10.81
C ASP A 93 1.14 14.70 -11.84
N THR A 94 1.63 13.50 -11.56
CA THR A 94 1.63 12.35 -12.49
C THR A 94 1.01 11.08 -11.90
N TRP A 95 0.76 11.05 -10.59
CA TRP A 95 0.31 9.86 -9.89
C TRP A 95 -0.37 10.21 -8.57
N GLU A 96 -0.97 9.22 -7.94
CA GLU A 96 -1.73 9.35 -6.71
C GLU A 96 -1.26 8.33 -5.68
N LEU A 97 -1.10 8.76 -4.43
CA LEU A 97 -0.77 7.92 -3.31
C LEU A 97 -2.02 7.67 -2.46
N PHE A 98 -2.49 6.43 -2.46
CA PHE A 98 -3.49 5.94 -1.53
C PHE A 98 -2.82 5.23 -0.35
N ARG A 99 -3.35 5.43 0.86
CA ARG A 99 -2.90 4.75 2.07
C ARG A 99 -4.07 4.38 2.96
N THR A 100 -4.06 3.14 3.44
CA THR A 100 -4.94 2.66 4.52
C THR A 100 -4.12 1.91 5.58
N PHE A 101 -4.78 1.49 6.65
CA PHE A 101 -4.20 0.68 7.72
C PHE A 101 -5.12 -0.47 8.09
N VAL A 102 -4.58 -1.68 8.17
CA VAL A 102 -5.23 -2.80 8.85
C VAL A 102 -4.76 -2.84 10.31
N ALA A 103 -5.69 -3.03 11.25
CA ALA A 103 -5.37 -3.04 12.68
C ALA A 103 -6.25 -4.03 13.45
N ALA A 104 -5.65 -4.88 14.26
CA ALA A 104 -6.31 -5.86 15.13
C ALA A 104 -5.35 -6.26 16.25
N ASP A 105 -5.88 -6.49 17.45
CA ASP A 105 -5.12 -6.99 18.61
C ASP A 105 -3.82 -6.22 18.93
N GLY A 106 -3.83 -4.90 18.71
CA GLY A 106 -2.68 -4.03 18.94
C GLY A 106 -1.59 -4.09 17.87
N GLN A 107 -1.75 -4.93 16.85
CA GLN A 107 -0.94 -4.92 15.63
C GLN A 107 -1.53 -3.94 14.61
N GLN A 108 -0.65 -3.31 13.82
CA GLN A 108 -1.07 -2.43 12.75
C GLN A 108 -0.08 -2.52 11.60
N VAL A 109 -0.60 -2.64 10.38
CA VAL A 109 0.16 -2.59 9.13
C VAL A 109 -0.44 -1.48 8.26
N GLY A 110 0.41 -0.61 7.74
CA GLY A 110 0.06 0.35 6.72
C GLY A 110 0.20 -0.27 5.34
N VAL A 111 -0.76 0.01 4.46
CA VAL A 111 -0.70 -0.36 3.04
C VAL A 111 -0.63 0.93 2.23
N LEU A 112 0.40 1.07 1.40
CA LEU A 112 0.57 2.16 0.45
C LEU A 112 0.36 1.62 -0.95
N VAL A 113 -0.37 2.38 -1.76
CA VAL A 113 -0.66 2.04 -3.15
C VAL A 113 -0.42 3.26 -4.01
N GLY A 114 0.54 3.17 -4.93
CA GLY A 114 0.75 4.14 -5.99
C GLY A 114 -0.12 3.84 -7.20
N VAL A 115 -0.81 4.85 -7.73
CA VAL A 115 -1.68 4.73 -8.90
C VAL A 115 -1.36 5.83 -9.90
N ASP A 116 -1.29 5.52 -11.20
CA ASP A 116 -1.10 6.55 -12.23
C ASP A 116 -2.30 7.51 -12.24
N SER A 117 -2.02 8.80 -12.40
CA SER A 117 -3.07 9.80 -12.54
C SER A 117 -3.44 9.92 -14.02
N ASP A 118 -4.51 9.24 -14.40
CA ASP A 118 -5.10 9.29 -15.75
C ASP A 118 -6.42 10.08 -15.79
N GLY A 119 -6.79 10.71 -14.66
CA GLY A 119 -8.06 11.41 -14.46
C GLY A 119 -9.22 10.48 -14.07
N THR A 120 -8.99 9.18 -13.95
CA THR A 120 -9.95 8.23 -13.38
C THR A 120 -10.12 8.50 -11.89
N ASN A 121 -11.37 8.53 -11.42
CA ASN A 121 -11.67 8.62 -10.00
C ASN A 121 -11.93 7.21 -9.45
N TYR A 122 -10.98 6.67 -8.70
CA TYR A 122 -11.10 5.36 -8.07
C TYR A 122 -11.95 5.43 -6.80
N ASP A 123 -12.71 4.37 -6.55
CA ASP A 123 -13.40 4.19 -5.28
C ASP A 123 -12.41 3.71 -4.20
N PHE A 124 -11.68 4.66 -3.61
CA PHE A 124 -10.74 4.39 -2.51
C PHE A 124 -11.43 3.86 -1.25
N GLY A 125 -12.74 4.06 -1.11
CA GLY A 125 -13.54 3.45 -0.05
C GLY A 125 -13.66 1.95 -0.27
N ALA A 126 -14.07 1.53 -1.47
CA ALA A 126 -14.14 0.12 -1.85
C ALA A 126 -12.77 -0.58 -1.81
N LEU A 127 -11.69 0.12 -2.18
CA LEU A 127 -10.32 -0.40 -2.03
C LEU A 127 -9.97 -0.62 -0.55
N THR A 128 -10.34 0.33 0.32
CA THR A 128 -10.14 0.17 1.75
C THR A 128 -10.90 -1.03 2.30
N ASP A 129 -12.17 -1.20 1.92
CA ASP A 129 -13.00 -2.36 2.30
C ASP A 129 -12.32 -3.66 1.87
N THR A 130 -11.89 -3.75 0.61
CA THR A 130 -11.20 -4.93 0.07
C THR A 130 -9.94 -5.29 0.86
N ILE A 131 -9.10 -4.29 1.19
CA ILE A 131 -7.86 -4.52 1.95
C ILE A 131 -8.17 -4.99 3.38
N HIS A 132 -9.23 -4.47 3.99
CA HIS A 132 -9.65 -4.86 5.32
C HIS A 132 -10.21 -6.29 5.33
N ASP A 133 -11.04 -6.65 4.35
CA ASP A 133 -11.60 -8.00 4.20
C ASP A 133 -10.47 -9.04 4.06
N LEU A 134 -9.42 -8.74 3.27
CA LEU A 134 -8.24 -9.60 3.16
C LEU A 134 -7.46 -9.67 4.49
N GLY A 135 -7.38 -8.56 5.24
CA GLY A 135 -6.76 -8.53 6.56
C GLY A 135 -7.50 -9.41 7.58
N ASP A 136 -8.82 -9.48 7.48
CA ASP A 136 -9.67 -10.35 8.30
C ASP A 136 -9.57 -11.83 7.86
N GLU A 137 -9.48 -12.10 6.56
CA GLU A 137 -9.37 -13.45 6.00
C GLU A 137 -8.01 -14.11 6.31
N TYR A 138 -6.91 -13.41 6.04
CA TYR A 138 -5.55 -13.95 6.18
C TYR A 138 -4.92 -13.66 7.54
N GLY A 139 -5.50 -12.73 8.30
CA GLY A 139 -4.92 -12.19 9.53
C GLY A 139 -3.81 -11.17 9.25
N ILE A 140 -3.74 -10.14 10.08
CA ILE A 140 -2.79 -9.01 9.91
C ILE A 140 -1.32 -9.46 9.88
N ALA A 141 -0.98 -10.54 10.58
CA ALA A 141 0.36 -11.10 10.58
C ALA A 141 0.84 -11.47 9.16
N ALA A 142 -0.07 -11.85 8.26
CA ALA A 142 0.25 -12.16 6.88
C ALA A 142 0.74 -10.93 6.08
N PHE A 143 0.43 -9.71 6.53
CA PHE A 143 0.85 -8.47 5.86
C PHE A 143 2.06 -7.82 6.50
N GLN A 144 2.63 -8.39 7.57
CA GLN A 144 3.77 -7.80 8.24
C GLN A 144 4.96 -7.67 7.27
N PRO A 145 5.61 -6.50 7.21
CA PRO A 145 6.76 -6.30 6.36
C PRO A 145 7.95 -7.14 6.86
N ILE A 146 8.64 -7.79 5.94
CA ILE A 146 9.87 -8.55 6.19
C ILE A 146 11.07 -7.62 5.92
N PRO A 147 12.03 -7.53 6.85
CA PRO A 147 13.25 -6.74 6.65
C PRO A 147 14.00 -7.19 5.39
N PRO A 148 14.73 -6.30 4.69
CA PRO A 148 15.51 -6.67 3.51
C PRO A 148 16.50 -7.82 3.73
N GLU A 149 16.97 -8.00 4.96
CA GLU A 149 17.93 -9.05 5.37
C GLU A 149 17.32 -10.46 5.40
N ASP A 150 15.99 -10.55 5.49
CA ASP A 150 15.22 -11.78 5.69
C ASP A 150 14.38 -12.17 4.44
N ARG A 151 14.60 -11.48 3.31
CA ARG A 151 13.92 -11.74 2.02
C ARG A 151 14.65 -12.78 1.18
#